data_AF-A0A852V0D6-F1
#
_entry.id   AF-A0A852V0D6-F1
#
_cell.length_a   1.000
_cell.length_b   1.000
_cell.length_c   1.000
_cell.angle_alpha   90.00
_cell.angle_beta   90.00
_cell.angle_gamma   90.00
#
_symmetry.space_group_name_H-M   'P 1'
#
loop_
_entity.id
_entity.type
_entity.pdbx_description
1 polymer ?
#
loop_
_entity_poly.entity_id
_entity_poly.type
_entity_poly.pdbx_seq_one_letter_code
_entity_poly.pdbx_strand_id
1 'polypeptide(L)'
;MYVDPPAPQPMRQGETPPVSPTPGLPTPGTATAWEFNPDYQKLVTLWREVLPLLDTMATSLDKAYRMARSGDVWDAPVAERYVQDMTEWRNRLGLYRQAILTSISDQAADTPRWVPADVGAPHAFS
;
A
#
# COMPACT_ATOMS: atom_id res chain seq x y z
N MET A 1 0.24 10.82 -17.02
CA MET A 1 1.13 10.45 -15.90
C MET A 1 0.30 9.60 -14.97
N TYR A 2 0.75 8.38 -14.63
CA TYR A 2 0.03 7.54 -13.68
C TYR A 2 0.19 8.16 -12.28
N VAL A 3 -0.92 8.31 -11.57
CA VAL A 3 -0.94 8.91 -10.23
C VAL A 3 -1.12 7.78 -9.24
N ASP A 4 -0.20 7.70 -8.27
CA ASP A 4 -0.32 6.72 -7.20
C ASP A 4 -1.52 7.06 -6.31
N PRO A 5 -2.28 6.07 -5.82
CA PRO A 5 -3.37 6.29 -4.89
C PRO A 5 -2.83 6.74 -3.51
N PRO A 6 -3.70 7.23 -2.61
CA PRO A 6 -3.27 7.56 -1.25
C PRO A 6 -2.80 6.30 -0.50
N ALA A 7 -1.69 6.44 0.23
CA ALA A 7 -1.17 5.35 1.05
C ALA A 7 -2.11 5.04 2.23
N PRO A 8 -2.26 3.75 2.63
CA PRO A 8 -2.95 3.39 3.86
C PRO A 8 -2.23 3.98 5.08
N GLN A 9 -3.01 4.47 6.05
CA GLN A 9 -2.47 5.26 7.14
C GLN A 9 -2.11 4.38 8.34
N PRO A 10 -0.85 4.40 8.81
CA PRO A 10 -0.49 3.68 10.04
C PRO A 10 -1.29 4.21 11.23
N MET A 11 -1.40 3.39 12.28
CA MET A 11 -1.91 3.85 13.56
C MET A 11 -1.11 5.07 14.04
N ARG A 12 -1.79 6.18 14.32
CA ARG A 12 -1.17 7.39 14.86
C ARG A 12 -1.05 7.27 16.38
N GLN A 13 -0.05 7.92 16.95
CA GLN A 13 0.09 8.01 18.40
C GLN A 13 -1.12 8.74 18.99
N GLY A 14 -1.80 8.11 19.96
CA GLY A 14 -3.03 8.66 20.56
C GLY A 14 -4.28 8.50 19.69
N GLU A 15 -4.21 7.79 18.57
CA GLU A 15 -5.41 7.41 17.82
C GLU A 15 -6.26 6.46 18.66
N THR A 16 -7.55 6.78 18.78
CA THR A 16 -8.53 5.97 19.52
C THR A 16 -9.57 5.41 18.55
N PRO A 17 -10.19 4.26 18.87
CA PRO A 17 -11.27 3.72 18.07
C PRO A 17 -12.42 4.74 17.96
N PRO A 18 -13.22 4.70 16.87
CA PRO A 18 -14.40 5.55 16.78
C PRO A 18 -15.30 5.33 17.99
N VAL A 19 -15.70 6.42 18.64
CA VAL A 19 -16.63 6.38 19.77
C VAL A 19 -17.98 5.90 19.24
N SER A 20 -18.39 4.68 19.55
CA SER A 20 -19.69 4.16 19.11
C SER A 20 -20.82 5.08 19.61
N PRO A 21 -21.67 5.65 18.73
CA PRO A 21 -22.86 6.36 19.13
C PRO A 21 -23.97 5.32 19.37
N THR A 22 -23.87 4.52 20.44
CA THR A 22 -24.98 3.65 20.84
C THR A 22 -25.68 4.29 22.04
N PRO A 23 -26.80 5.02 21.84
CA PRO A 23 -27.72 5.32 22.92
C PRO A 23 -28.50 4.04 23.23
N GLY A 24 -27.89 3.15 24.01
CA GLY A 24 -28.50 1.91 24.45
C GLY A 24 -27.90 1.55 25.81
N LEU A 25 -28.77 1.39 26.80
CA LEU A 25 -28.44 1.18 28.22
C LEU A 25 -27.20 0.29 28.44
N PRO A 26 -26.28 0.67 29.35
CA PRO A 26 -25.13 -0.16 29.67
C PRO A 26 -25.61 -1.45 30.35
N THR A 27 -25.49 -2.58 29.68
CA THR A 27 -25.50 -3.88 30.35
C THR A 27 -24.24 -3.96 31.21
N PRO A 28 -24.34 -4.24 32.53
CA PRO A 28 -23.14 -4.32 33.37
C PRO A 28 -22.35 -5.56 32.97
N GLY A 29 -21.14 -5.39 32.41
CA GLY A 29 -20.17 -6.49 32.29
C GLY A 29 -19.32 -6.56 31.02
N THR A 30 -19.60 -5.82 29.95
CA THR A 30 -18.82 -5.93 28.70
C THR A 30 -18.49 -4.55 28.13
N ALA A 31 -17.44 -3.92 28.67
CA ALA A 31 -16.73 -2.90 27.92
C ALA A 31 -16.09 -3.60 26.71
N THR A 32 -16.58 -3.37 25.50
CA THR A 32 -15.92 -3.84 24.27
C THR A 32 -14.56 -3.18 24.21
N ALA A 33 -13.50 -3.94 24.49
CA ALA A 33 -12.15 -3.50 24.21
C ALA A 33 -11.96 -3.47 22.69
N TRP A 34 -11.23 -2.48 22.19
CA TRP A 34 -10.93 -2.34 20.76
C TRP A 34 -9.43 -2.47 20.57
N GLU A 35 -9.02 -3.10 19.47
CA GLU A 35 -7.64 -3.16 19.04
C GLU A 35 -7.50 -2.67 17.60
N PHE A 36 -6.30 -2.18 17.27
CA PHE A 36 -5.98 -1.81 15.90
C PHE A 36 -5.88 -3.07 15.05
N ASN A 37 -6.56 -3.09 13.91
CA ASN A 37 -6.71 -4.28 13.10
C ASN A 37 -5.33 -4.77 12.59
N PRO A 38 -4.89 -5.98 12.97
CA PRO A 38 -3.60 -6.52 12.51
C PRO A 38 -3.57 -6.75 11.00
N ASP A 39 -4.71 -7.06 10.37
CA ASP A 39 -4.79 -7.24 8.91
C ASP A 39 -4.66 -5.92 8.16
N TYR A 40 -5.25 -4.83 8.70
CA TYR A 40 -5.01 -3.48 8.18
C TYR A 40 -3.52 -3.11 8.30
N GLN A 41 -2.90 -3.42 9.45
CA GLN A 41 -1.48 -3.13 9.67
C GLN A 41 -0.58 -3.87 8.68
N LYS A 42 -0.92 -5.11 8.27
CA LYS A 42 -0.19 -5.82 7.21
C LYS A 42 -0.24 -5.07 5.88
N LEU A 43 -1.37 -4.47 5.51
CA LEU A 43 -1.50 -3.67 4.29
C LEU A 43 -0.64 -2.41 4.33
N VAL A 44 -0.57 -1.74 5.50
CA VAL A 44 0.34 -0.60 5.71
C VAL A 44 1.80 -1.01 5.54
N THR A 45 2.19 -2.15 6.10
CA THR A 45 3.55 -2.69 5.95
C THR A 45 3.84 -3.04 4.50
N LEU A 46 2.92 -3.74 3.82
CA LEU A 46 3.04 -4.13 2.42
C LEU A 46 3.25 -2.91 1.52
N TRP A 47 2.48 -1.84 1.71
CA TRP A 47 2.67 -0.59 0.98
C TRP A 47 4.09 -0.04 1.15
N ARG A 48 4.59 0.02 2.40
CA ARG A 48 5.92 0.55 2.73
C ARG A 48 7.05 -0.27 2.13
N GLU A 49 6.88 -1.57 1.99
CA GLU A 49 7.87 -2.46 1.39
C GLU A 49 7.85 -2.41 -0.15
N VAL A 50 6.66 -2.37 -0.74
CA VAL A 50 6.49 -2.44 -2.20
C VAL A 50 6.84 -1.13 -2.90
N LEU A 51 6.45 0.01 -2.32
CA LEU A 51 6.64 1.32 -2.94
C LEU A 51 8.12 1.61 -3.30
N PRO A 52 9.10 1.44 -2.40
CA PRO A 52 10.51 1.66 -2.73
C PRO A 52 11.07 0.69 -3.79
N LEU A 53 10.55 -0.54 -3.85
CA LEU A 53 10.94 -1.51 -4.88
C LEU A 53 10.46 -1.05 -6.26
N LEU A 54 9.22 -0.57 -6.36
CA LEU A 54 8.66 0.03 -7.58
C LEU A 54 9.43 1.29 -8.00
N ASP A 55 9.82 2.15 -7.05
CA ASP A 55 10.66 3.32 -7.32
C ASP A 55 12.04 2.93 -7.85
N THR A 56 12.65 1.90 -7.26
CA THR A 56 13.97 1.38 -7.67
C THR A 56 13.91 0.80 -9.08
N MET A 57 12.88 0.03 -9.41
CA MET A 57 12.66 -0.49 -10.76
C MET A 57 12.48 0.64 -11.78
N ALA A 58 11.65 1.64 -11.46
CA ALA A 58 11.41 2.78 -12.35
C ALA A 58 12.70 3.57 -12.61
N THR A 59 13.47 3.84 -11.55
CA THR A 59 14.75 4.56 -11.63
C THR A 59 15.79 3.79 -12.43
N SER A 60 15.86 2.46 -12.25
CA SER A 60 16.79 1.60 -12.97
C SER A 60 16.50 1.58 -14.48
N LEU A 61 15.22 1.48 -14.84
CA LEU A 61 14.78 1.52 -16.22
C LEU A 61 14.98 2.91 -16.85
N ASP A 62 14.76 3.98 -16.08
CA ASP A 62 15.04 5.35 -16.52
C ASP A 62 16.52 5.58 -16.81
N LYS A 63 17.41 5.06 -15.96
CA LYS A 63 18.86 5.12 -16.18
C LYS A 63 19.24 4.42 -17.49
N ALA A 64 18.73 3.21 -17.72
CA ALA A 64 19.01 2.45 -18.93
C ALA A 64 18.44 3.14 -20.20
N TYR A 65 17.25 3.73 -20.10
CA TYR A 65 16.67 4.57 -21.16
C TYR A 65 17.56 5.77 -21.51
N ARG A 66 18.08 6.49 -20.49
CA ARG A 66 18.98 7.63 -20.70
C ARG A 66 20.30 7.22 -21.38
N MET A 67 20.86 6.06 -21.00
CA MET A 67 22.06 5.53 -21.64
C MET A 67 21.82 5.20 -23.12
N ALA A 68 20.69 4.57 -23.43
CA ALA A 68 20.33 4.22 -24.81
C ALA A 68 20.07 5.43 -25.71
N ARG A 69 19.57 6.53 -25.14
CA ARG A 69 19.31 7.77 -25.87
C ARG A 69 20.58 8.62 -26.06
N SER A 70 21.67 8.29 -25.37
CA SER A 70 22.94 8.99 -25.55
C SER A 70 23.60 8.54 -26.86
N GLY A 71 23.73 9.46 -27.81
CA GLY A 71 24.46 9.24 -29.07
C GLY A 71 25.95 8.90 -28.85
N ASP A 72 26.49 9.20 -27.66
CA ASP A 72 27.85 8.81 -27.28
C ASP A 72 28.01 7.31 -27.08
N VAL A 73 26.92 6.56 -26.83
CA VAL A 73 26.96 5.13 -26.49
C VAL A 73 26.43 4.26 -27.62
N TRP A 74 25.44 4.72 -28.40
CA TRP A 74 24.81 3.93 -29.46
C TRP A 74 24.48 4.80 -30.68
N ASP A 75 25.42 4.94 -31.61
CA ASP A 75 25.21 5.64 -32.89
C ASP A 75 24.81 4.61 -33.97
N ALA A 76 23.56 4.11 -33.93
CA ALA A 76 23.03 3.16 -34.91
C ALA A 76 21.49 3.06 -34.88
N PRO A 77 20.83 2.59 -35.96
CA PRO A 77 19.39 2.28 -35.98
C PRO A 77 18.91 1.32 -34.87
N VAL A 78 19.83 0.52 -34.32
CA VAL A 78 19.58 -0.38 -33.18
C VAL A 78 19.22 0.43 -31.92
N ALA A 79 19.79 1.62 -31.75
CA ALA A 79 19.51 2.51 -30.63
C ALA A 79 18.04 2.97 -30.64
N GLU A 80 17.50 3.32 -31.81
CA GLU A 80 16.12 3.79 -31.95
C GLU A 80 15.11 2.73 -31.54
N ARG A 81 15.29 1.49 -32.04
CA ARG A 81 14.43 0.36 -31.66
C ARG A 81 14.51 0.07 -30.16
N TYR A 82 15.70 0.08 -29.60
CA TYR A 82 15.88 -0.15 -28.17
C TYR A 82 15.24 0.94 -27.32
N VAL A 83 15.34 2.22 -27.73
CA VAL A 83 14.67 3.34 -27.07
C VAL A 83 13.14 3.21 -27.13
N GLN A 84 12.58 2.72 -28.24
CA GLN A 84 11.16 2.42 -28.37
C GLN A 84 10.73 1.31 -27.40
N ASP A 85 11.43 0.18 -27.39
CA ASP A 85 11.15 -0.93 -26.48
C ASP A 85 11.23 -0.45 -25.02
N MET A 86 12.26 0.31 -24.66
CA MET A 86 12.40 0.88 -23.31
C MET A 86 11.27 1.83 -22.94
N THR A 87 10.73 2.58 -23.91
CA THR A 87 9.56 3.44 -23.69
C THR A 87 8.32 2.59 -23.39
N GLU A 88 8.13 1.49 -24.11
CA GLU A 88 7.04 0.54 -23.84
C GLU A 88 7.17 -0.09 -22.46
N TRP A 89 8.37 -0.56 -22.09
CA TRP A 89 8.62 -1.12 -20.76
C TRP A 89 8.35 -0.12 -19.64
N ARG A 90 8.71 1.16 -19.82
CA ARG A 90 8.41 2.22 -18.85
C ARG A 90 6.92 2.43 -18.68
N ASN A 91 6.17 2.42 -19.78
CA ASN A 91 4.72 2.55 -19.74
C ASN A 91 4.07 1.37 -19.03
N ARG A 92 4.49 0.13 -19.34
CA ARG A 92 4.04 -1.09 -18.66
C ARG A 92 4.35 -1.05 -17.17
N LEU A 93 5.56 -0.68 -16.80
CA LEU A 93 5.96 -0.56 -15.39
C LEU A 93 5.11 0.48 -14.64
N GLY A 94 4.79 1.62 -15.28
CA GLY A 94 3.88 2.61 -14.72
C GLY A 94 2.47 2.07 -14.47
N LEU A 95 1.93 1.29 -15.41
CA LEU A 95 0.63 0.63 -15.24
C LEU A 95 0.65 -0.41 -14.11
N TYR A 96 1.69 -1.24 -14.05
CA TYR A 96 1.83 -2.23 -12.98
C TYR A 96 1.96 -1.58 -11.61
N ARG A 97 2.76 -0.51 -11.50
CA ARG A 97 2.87 0.28 -10.27
C ARG A 97 1.49 0.75 -9.82
N GLN A 98 0.75 1.42 -10.71
CA GLN A 98 -0.58 1.92 -10.38
C GLN A 98 -1.51 0.80 -9.95
N ALA A 99 -1.56 -0.31 -10.69
CA ALA A 99 -2.43 -1.44 -10.39
C ALA A 99 -2.12 -2.06 -9.02
N ILE A 100 -0.83 -2.28 -8.70
CA ILE A 100 -0.40 -2.86 -7.42
C ILE A 100 -0.76 -1.92 -6.26
N LEU A 101 -0.42 -0.64 -6.36
CA LEU A 101 -0.71 0.33 -5.29
C LEU A 101 -2.23 0.55 -5.12
N THR A 102 -2.99 0.53 -6.21
CA THR A 102 -4.46 0.62 -6.17
C THR A 102 -5.06 -0.57 -5.44
N SER A 103 -4.62 -1.78 -5.76
CA SER A 103 -5.07 -2.99 -5.06
C SER A 103 -4.82 -2.94 -3.55
N ILE A 104 -3.66 -2.46 -3.12
CA ILE A 104 -3.35 -2.30 -1.69
C ILE A 104 -4.24 -1.22 -1.05
N SER A 105 -4.43 -0.08 -1.74
CA SER A 105 -5.25 1.03 -1.25
C SER A 105 -6.73 0.64 -1.13
N ASP A 106 -7.28 -0.03 -2.13
CA ASP A 106 -8.68 -0.47 -2.16
C ASP A 106 -8.92 -1.50 -1.06
N GLN A 107 -8.04 -2.49 -0.94
CA GLN A 107 -8.12 -3.47 0.14
C GLN A 107 -8.04 -2.79 1.53
N ALA A 108 -7.20 -1.77 1.69
CA ALA A 108 -7.13 -1.03 2.94
C ALA A 108 -8.39 -0.18 3.20
N ALA A 109 -9.01 0.39 2.17
CA ALA A 109 -10.26 1.13 2.29
C ALA A 109 -11.42 0.22 2.74
N ASP A 110 -11.44 -1.02 2.26
CA ASP A 110 -12.45 -2.02 2.61
C ASP A 110 -12.16 -2.74 3.95
N THR A 111 -10.98 -2.52 4.54
CA THR A 111 -10.58 -3.16 5.81
C THR A 111 -10.77 -2.19 6.98
N PRO A 112 -11.58 -2.54 7.99
CA PRO A 112 -11.76 -1.65 9.15
C PRO A 112 -10.43 -1.48 9.91
N ARG A 113 -10.11 -0.25 10.31
CA ARG A 113 -8.87 0.06 11.06
C ARG A 113 -8.89 -0.45 12.50
N TRP A 114 -10.09 -0.65 13.06
CA TRP A 114 -10.30 -1.11 14.43
C TRP A 114 -11.22 -2.32 14.41
N VAL A 115 -10.90 -3.30 15.22
CA VAL A 115 -11.73 -4.49 15.45
C VAL A 115 -11.96 -4.66 16.96
N PRO A 116 -13.09 -5.26 17.37
CA PRO A 116 -13.27 -5.65 18.76
C PRO A 116 -12.12 -6.57 19.17
N ALA A 117 -11.41 -6.20 20.23
CA ALA A 117 -10.43 -7.09 20.84
C ALA A 117 -11.18 -8.30 21.38
N ASP A 118 -10.67 -9.49 21.12
CA ASP A 118 -11.24 -10.72 21.66
C ASP A 118 -11.01 -10.69 23.18
N VAL A 119 -12.00 -10.23 23.92
CA VAL A 119 -11.94 -10.19 25.38
C VAL A 119 -12.12 -11.63 25.82
N GLY A 120 -11.00 -12.35 25.88
CA GLY A 120 -10.97 -13.70 26.44
C GLY A 120 -11.70 -13.69 27.77
N ALA A 121 -12.92 -14.22 27.79
CA ALA A 121 -13.66 -14.34 29.02
C ALA A 121 -12.76 -15.16 29.96
N PRO A 122 -12.41 -14.65 31.17
CA PRO A 122 -11.81 -15.53 32.15
C PRO A 122 -12.83 -16.65 32.37
N HIS A 123 -12.48 -17.87 31.97
CA HIS A 123 -13.29 -19.05 32.24
C HIS A 123 -13.41 -19.19 33.76
N ALA A 124 -14.43 -18.55 34.31
CA ALA A 124 -14.84 -18.74 35.69
C ALA A 124 -15.72 -19.99 35.71
N PHE A 125 -15.16 -21.04 36.31
CA PHE A 125 -15.80 -22.28 36.76
C PHE A 125 -16.12 -23.36 35.72
N SER A 126 -15.41 -24.49 35.82
CA SER A 126 -15.99 -25.80 36.16
C SER A 126 -14.92 -26.70 36.77
#